data_AF-E1NRA1-F1
#
_entry.id   AF-E1NRA1-F1
#
_cell.length_a   1.000
_cell.length_b   1.000
_cell.length_c   1.000
_cell.angle_alpha   90.00
_cell.angle_beta   90.00
_cell.angle_gamma   90.00
#
_symmetry.space_group_name_H-M   'P 1'
#
loop_
_entity.id
_entity.type
_entity.pdbx_description
1 polymer ?
#
loop_
_entity_poly.entity_id
_entity_poly.type
_entity_poly.pdbx_seq_one_letter_code
_entity_poly.pdbx_strand_id
1 'polypeptide(L)'
;MVSTYFRHDKWCLIFRQRNTNKKIYSKYILRLVIAFFTWNLFYAIMTQETSRHGIIYGLKTHKEAIVSGHYHMWFVIMIIALYMCIPFCKKIVSDTLTTKYFLILSFVFSMMIPWIVQLLKDYVVGSNEQLVKFVGIVNSKLSIMSMNMMLGYSFYFVLGYYMDKIELNKKQRIIIYILGIIGLTFTILVDLNLALKTHQPCGNYYGNFRVNVFLEVVAVYTFFKYLKYKNWRLNKFVYLISQYTLGIYLIHAFFIEKYASIFKFNTLSFNAIVSVPVVSVVVFVSAIIVSALLKYIPIIKKYCV
;
A
#
# COMPACT_ATOMS: atom_id res chain seq x y z
N MET A 1 -16.17 -13.76 -26.32
CA MET A 1 -16.50 -14.30 -24.98
C MET A 1 -15.38 -14.18 -23.92
N VAL A 2 -14.26 -13.48 -24.16
CA VAL A 2 -13.11 -13.40 -23.22
C VAL A 2 -12.90 -11.98 -22.64
N SER A 3 -13.70 -10.99 -23.07
CA SER A 3 -13.62 -9.60 -22.57
C SER A 3 -14.09 -9.43 -21.11
N THR A 4 -14.60 -10.48 -20.47
CA THR A 4 -15.12 -10.46 -19.10
C THR A 4 -14.09 -10.83 -18.03
N TYR A 5 -12.85 -11.16 -18.40
CA TYR A 5 -11.84 -11.61 -17.43
C TYR A 5 -10.91 -10.51 -16.89
N PHE A 6 -10.79 -9.37 -17.58
CA PHE A 6 -10.21 -8.14 -17.02
C PHE A 6 -11.29 -7.31 -16.33
N ARG A 7 -12.00 -7.96 -15.41
CA ARG A 7 -12.93 -7.24 -14.55
C ARG A 7 -12.13 -6.64 -13.40
N HIS A 8 -12.03 -5.31 -13.42
CA HIS A 8 -11.92 -4.48 -12.23
C HIS A 8 -12.96 -4.87 -11.15
N ASP A 9 -13.94 -5.71 -11.50
CA ASP A 9 -15.05 -6.16 -10.68
C ASP A 9 -14.70 -7.01 -9.45
N LYS A 10 -13.49 -7.50 -9.18
CA LYS A 10 -13.31 -8.28 -7.92
C LYS A 10 -13.69 -7.46 -6.67
N TRP A 11 -13.46 -6.15 -6.70
CA TRP A 11 -13.82 -5.24 -5.61
C TRP A 11 -15.29 -4.83 -5.65
N CYS A 12 -15.82 -4.50 -6.82
CA CYS A 12 -17.27 -4.25 -6.97
C CYS A 12 -18.11 -5.50 -6.69
N LEU A 13 -17.57 -6.70 -6.93
CA LEU A 13 -18.17 -8.00 -6.57
C LEU A 13 -18.16 -8.22 -5.05
N ILE A 14 -17.21 -7.69 -4.28
CA ILE A 14 -17.25 -7.80 -2.81
C ILE A 14 -18.46 -7.04 -2.25
N PHE A 15 -18.77 -5.88 -2.80
CA PHE A 15 -19.98 -5.11 -2.47
C PHE A 15 -21.25 -5.73 -3.06
N ARG A 16 -21.19 -6.25 -4.29
CA ARG A 16 -22.34 -6.78 -5.04
C ARG A 16 -22.72 -8.22 -4.68
N GLN A 17 -21.78 -9.05 -4.22
CA GLN A 17 -22.07 -10.39 -3.72
C GLN A 17 -22.62 -10.31 -2.29
N ARG A 18 -23.73 -11.02 -2.05
CA ARG A 18 -24.13 -11.51 -0.71
C ARG A 18 -23.10 -12.53 -0.22
N ASN A 19 -21.84 -12.11 -0.05
CA ASN A 19 -20.91 -12.87 0.75
C ASN A 19 -21.38 -12.74 2.19
N THR A 20 -21.89 -13.85 2.75
CA THR A 20 -22.25 -13.95 4.16
C THR A 20 -21.03 -13.55 4.99
N ASN A 21 -21.19 -12.70 6.00
CA ASN A 21 -20.09 -12.25 6.88
C ASN A 21 -19.23 -13.45 7.32
N LYS A 22 -19.86 -14.59 7.63
CA LYS A 22 -19.21 -15.88 7.93
C LYS A 22 -18.08 -16.25 6.97
N LYS A 23 -18.27 -16.11 5.64
CA LYS A 23 -17.26 -16.47 4.63
C LYS A 23 -16.08 -15.50 4.58
N ILE A 24 -16.31 -14.23 4.91
CA ILE A 24 -15.24 -13.22 4.97
C ILE A 24 -14.28 -13.55 6.11
N TYR A 25 -14.82 -13.78 7.31
CA TYR A 25 -14.02 -14.11 8.49
C TYR A 25 -13.39 -15.50 8.42
N SER A 26 -14.16 -16.53 8.03
CA SER A 26 -13.67 -17.92 8.10
C SER A 26 -12.71 -18.32 6.98
N LYS A 27 -12.76 -17.64 5.82
CA LYS A 27 -11.96 -18.03 4.65
C LYS A 27 -10.94 -16.97 4.25
N TYR A 28 -11.36 -15.72 4.09
CA TYR A 28 -10.46 -14.68 3.56
C TYR A 28 -9.55 -14.12 4.65
N ILE A 29 -10.13 -13.67 5.77
CA ILE A 29 -9.35 -13.16 6.90
C ILE A 29 -8.48 -14.27 7.48
N LEU A 30 -9.04 -15.46 7.72
CA LEU A 30 -8.26 -16.59 8.25
C LEU A 30 -7.04 -16.92 7.38
N ARG A 31 -7.18 -16.94 6.06
CA ARG A 31 -6.05 -17.17 5.14
C ARG A 31 -4.98 -16.09 5.29
N LEU A 32 -5.36 -14.81 5.37
CA LEU A 32 -4.41 -13.72 5.54
C LEU A 32 -3.72 -13.75 6.90
N VAL A 33 -4.44 -14.13 7.96
CA VAL A 33 -3.88 -14.29 9.31
C VAL A 33 -2.87 -15.44 9.34
N ILE A 34 -3.20 -16.58 8.75
CA ILE A 34 -2.26 -17.71 8.64
C ILE A 34 -1.02 -17.30 7.83
N ALA A 35 -1.20 -16.63 6.69
CA ALA A 35 -0.09 -16.12 5.90
C ALA A 35 0.77 -15.15 6.72
N PHE A 36 0.16 -14.20 7.44
CA PHE A 36 0.85 -13.21 8.27
C PHE A 36 1.78 -13.87 9.28
N PHE A 37 1.26 -14.77 10.12
CA PHE A 37 2.07 -15.46 11.13
C PHE A 37 3.11 -16.38 10.50
N THR A 38 2.77 -17.10 9.44
CA THR A 38 3.71 -18.01 8.75
C THR A 38 4.92 -17.24 8.21
N TRP A 39 4.67 -16.10 7.54
CA TRP A 39 5.74 -15.30 6.97
C TRP A 39 6.54 -14.54 8.03
N ASN A 40 5.89 -14.02 9.07
CA ASN A 40 6.62 -13.41 10.18
C ASN A 40 7.56 -14.40 10.87
N LEU A 41 7.10 -15.64 11.06
CA LEU A 41 7.94 -16.72 11.59
C LEU A 41 9.12 -17.02 10.65
N PHE A 42 8.86 -17.13 9.34
CA PHE A 42 9.91 -17.29 8.34
C PHE A 42 10.97 -16.18 8.45
N TYR A 43 10.54 -14.92 8.48
CA TYR A 43 11.47 -13.80 8.58
C TYR A 43 12.22 -13.74 9.92
N ALA A 44 11.57 -14.11 11.03
CA ALA A 44 12.24 -14.22 12.34
C ALA A 44 13.35 -15.28 12.33
N ILE A 45 13.14 -16.39 11.61
CA ILE A 45 14.14 -17.47 11.49
C ILE A 45 15.27 -17.06 10.53
N MET A 46 14.95 -16.33 9.47
CA MET A 46 15.92 -16.00 8.41
C MET A 46 16.86 -14.84 8.75
N THR A 47 16.86 -14.32 9.98
CA THR A 47 17.81 -13.27 10.40
C THR A 47 19.23 -13.82 10.54
N GLN A 48 20.24 -12.96 10.34
CA GLN A 48 21.65 -13.37 10.46
C GLN A 48 22.00 -13.81 11.89
N GLU A 49 21.40 -13.17 12.91
CA GLU A 49 21.59 -13.52 14.31
C GLU A 49 21.09 -14.92 14.62
N THR A 50 19.91 -15.29 14.11
CA THR A 50 19.34 -16.63 14.24
C THR A 50 20.22 -17.67 13.56
N SER A 51 20.81 -17.33 12.41
CA SER A 51 21.72 -18.23 11.69
C SER A 51 23.02 -18.48 12.47
N ARG A 52 23.48 -17.52 13.29
CA ARG A 52 24.71 -17.61 14.09
C ARG A 52 24.51 -18.26 15.45
N HIS A 53 23.38 -18.01 16.12
CA HIS A 53 23.13 -18.43 17.50
C HIS A 53 22.06 -19.52 17.63
N GLY A 54 21.50 -19.98 16.51
CA GLY A 54 20.50 -21.04 16.44
C GLY A 54 19.04 -20.56 16.51
N ILE A 55 18.13 -21.43 16.08
CA ILE A 55 16.70 -21.13 15.89
C ILE A 55 16.02 -20.73 17.21
N ILE A 56 16.33 -21.40 18.31
CA ILE A 56 15.71 -21.14 19.63
C ILE A 56 16.05 -19.72 20.10
N TYR A 57 17.30 -19.28 19.89
CA TYR A 57 17.73 -17.93 20.20
C TYR A 57 16.95 -16.91 19.34
N GLY A 58 16.93 -17.11 18.02
CA GLY A 58 16.21 -16.24 17.09
C GLY A 58 14.74 -16.05 17.43
N LEU A 59 14.04 -17.15 17.72
CA LEU A 59 12.63 -17.10 18.12
C LEU A 59 12.44 -16.35 19.44
N LYS A 60 13.39 -16.42 20.37
CA LYS A 60 13.31 -15.72 21.66
C LYS A 60 13.59 -14.23 21.50
N THR A 61 14.55 -13.87 20.67
CA THR A 61 14.98 -12.48 20.42
C THR A 61 13.97 -11.73 19.57
N HIS A 62 13.30 -12.40 18.62
CA HIS A 62 12.37 -11.77 17.68
C HIS A 62 10.88 -12.02 17.99
N LYS A 63 10.54 -12.37 19.24
CA LYS A 63 9.13 -12.62 19.65
C LYS A 63 8.20 -11.46 19.31
N GLU A 64 8.65 -10.23 19.57
CA GLU A 64 7.87 -9.03 19.27
C GLU A 64 7.66 -8.87 17.76
N ALA A 65 8.71 -9.08 16.95
CA ALA A 65 8.64 -9.00 15.49
C ALA A 65 7.73 -10.08 14.87
N ILE A 66 7.57 -11.24 15.52
CA ILE A 66 6.62 -12.27 15.08
C ILE A 66 5.17 -11.76 15.21
N VAL A 67 4.89 -10.98 16.25
CA VAL A 67 3.54 -10.46 16.57
C VAL A 67 3.26 -9.13 15.85
N SER A 68 4.19 -8.17 15.89
CA SER A 68 4.04 -6.86 15.24
C SER A 68 4.20 -6.95 13.72
N GLY A 69 4.91 -7.97 13.24
CA GLY A 69 5.19 -8.22 11.84
C GLY A 69 6.40 -7.50 11.30
N HIS A 70 6.97 -8.04 10.23
CA HIS A 70 8.08 -7.40 9.52
C HIS A 70 7.65 -6.08 8.88
N TYR A 71 8.61 -5.19 8.62
CA TYR A 71 8.35 -3.79 8.26
C TYR A 71 7.40 -3.59 7.07
N HIS A 72 7.28 -4.55 6.15
CA HIS A 72 6.39 -4.50 4.99
C HIS A 72 5.03 -5.16 5.26
N MET A 73 4.91 -6.03 6.28
CA MET A 73 3.71 -6.83 6.58
C MET A 73 2.51 -6.02 7.06
N TRP A 74 2.70 -4.73 7.36
CA TRP A 74 1.63 -3.79 7.69
C TRP A 74 0.50 -3.78 6.64
N PHE A 75 0.81 -4.01 5.36
CA PHE A 75 -0.20 -4.02 4.31
C PHE A 75 -1.10 -5.26 4.37
N VAL A 76 -0.62 -6.40 4.91
CA VAL A 76 -1.48 -7.57 5.18
C VAL A 76 -2.46 -7.26 6.32
N ILE A 77 -1.97 -6.64 7.40
CA ILE A 77 -2.81 -6.20 8.53
C ILE A 77 -3.88 -5.21 8.04
N MET A 78 -3.48 -4.26 7.19
CA MET A 78 -4.38 -3.31 6.56
C MET A 78 -5.49 -4.01 5.74
N ILE A 79 -5.17 -5.00 4.90
CA ILE A 79 -6.21 -5.73 4.15
C ILE A 79 -7.14 -6.49 5.09
N ILE A 80 -6.62 -7.11 6.16
CA ILE A 80 -7.45 -7.76 7.17
C ILE A 80 -8.44 -6.76 7.78
N ALA A 81 -7.95 -5.58 8.20
CA ALA A 81 -8.79 -4.51 8.71
C ALA A 81 -9.87 -4.07 7.71
N LEU A 82 -9.50 -3.86 6.44
CA LEU A 82 -10.46 -3.53 5.38
C LEU A 82 -11.53 -4.60 5.19
N TYR A 83 -11.17 -5.88 5.28
CA TYR A 83 -12.14 -6.97 5.19
C TYR A 83 -13.10 -7.00 6.38
N MET A 84 -12.63 -6.70 7.59
CA MET A 84 -13.49 -6.52 8.76
C MET A 84 -14.42 -5.30 8.59
N CYS A 85 -13.97 -4.25 7.90
CA CYS A 85 -14.77 -3.07 7.61
C CYS A 85 -15.80 -3.25 6.50
N ILE A 86 -15.77 -4.33 5.70
CA ILE A 86 -16.71 -4.55 4.57
C ILE A 86 -18.18 -4.34 4.96
N PRO A 87 -18.72 -4.87 6.07
CA PRO A 87 -20.12 -4.68 6.44
C PRO A 87 -20.49 -3.20 6.64
N PHE A 88 -19.57 -2.41 7.18
CA PHE A 88 -19.75 -0.96 7.34
C PHE A 88 -19.66 -0.24 6.00
N CYS A 89 -18.63 -0.55 5.20
CA CYS A 89 -18.48 0.01 3.86
C CYS A 89 -19.72 -0.28 3.00
N LYS A 90 -20.33 -1.48 3.10
CA LYS A 90 -21.57 -1.84 2.39
C LYS A 90 -22.72 -0.90 2.69
N LYS A 91 -22.88 -0.48 3.95
CA LYS A 91 -23.90 0.50 4.35
C LYS A 91 -23.54 1.91 3.88
N ILE A 92 -22.26 2.29 3.90
CA ILE A 92 -21.82 3.61 3.42
C ILE A 92 -22.09 3.76 1.92
N VAL A 93 -21.82 2.71 1.13
CA VAL A 93 -21.97 2.74 -0.33
C VAL A 93 -23.37 2.44 -0.84
N SER A 94 -24.34 2.20 0.06
CA SER A 94 -25.72 1.91 -0.35
C SER A 94 -26.43 3.14 -0.91
N ASP A 95 -26.06 4.32 -0.43
CA ASP A 95 -26.59 5.60 -0.89
C ASP A 95 -25.47 6.52 -1.40
N THR A 96 -25.75 7.22 -2.51
CA THR A 96 -24.75 8.06 -3.18
C THR A 96 -24.41 9.32 -2.38
N LEU A 97 -25.37 9.90 -1.66
CA LEU A 97 -25.14 11.07 -0.82
C LEU A 97 -24.27 10.68 0.38
N THR A 98 -24.62 9.58 1.05
CA THR A 98 -23.84 9.00 2.15
C THR A 98 -22.41 8.66 1.72
N THR A 99 -22.24 8.08 0.52
CA THR A 99 -20.92 7.80 -0.06
C THR A 99 -20.10 9.07 -0.23
N LYS A 100 -20.68 10.12 -0.86
CA LYS A 100 -20.00 11.40 -1.08
C LYS A 100 -19.65 12.08 0.24
N TYR A 101 -20.57 12.08 1.21
CA TYR A 101 -20.34 12.65 2.53
C TYR A 101 -19.19 11.95 3.25
N PHE A 102 -19.18 10.61 3.26
CA PHE A 102 -18.09 9.82 3.82
C PHE A 102 -16.75 10.13 3.13
N LEU A 103 -16.71 10.24 1.80
CA LEU A 103 -15.49 10.55 1.06
C LEU A 103 -14.95 11.94 1.41
N ILE A 104 -15.80 12.96 1.42
CA ILE A 104 -15.40 14.34 1.75
C ILE A 104 -14.89 14.41 3.19
N LEU A 105 -15.65 13.85 4.14
CA LEU A 105 -15.27 13.88 5.56
C LEU A 105 -13.95 13.13 5.80
N SER A 106 -13.81 11.93 5.24
CA SER A 106 -12.60 11.14 5.39
C SER A 106 -11.41 11.82 4.70
N PHE A 107 -11.58 12.42 3.53
CA PHE A 107 -10.52 13.18 2.87
C PHE A 107 -10.05 14.36 3.73
N VAL A 108 -10.97 15.14 4.29
CA VAL A 108 -10.65 16.29 5.12
C VAL A 108 -9.86 15.87 6.37
N PHE A 109 -10.37 14.89 7.12
CA PHE A 109 -9.80 14.51 8.41
C PHE A 109 -8.57 13.59 8.30
N SER A 110 -8.53 12.68 7.32
CA SER A 110 -7.42 11.71 7.20
C SER A 110 -6.29 12.16 6.29
N MET A 111 -6.54 13.11 5.37
CA MET A 111 -5.52 13.56 4.41
C MET A 111 -5.27 15.05 4.48
N MET A 112 -6.30 15.87 4.26
CA MET A 112 -6.14 17.31 4.05
C MET A 112 -5.60 18.03 5.30
N ILE A 113 -6.22 17.81 6.46
CA ILE A 113 -5.75 18.41 7.72
C ILE A 113 -4.33 17.96 8.06
N PRO A 114 -3.99 16.65 8.11
CA PRO A 114 -2.62 16.20 8.36
C PRO A 114 -1.59 16.73 7.36
N TRP A 115 -1.97 16.87 6.09
CA TRP A 115 -1.10 17.38 5.03
C TRP A 115 -0.82 18.88 5.19
N ILE A 116 -1.84 19.69 5.47
CA ILE A 116 -1.67 21.12 5.74
C ILE A 116 -0.83 21.34 7.00
N VAL A 117 -1.12 20.60 8.08
CA VAL A 117 -0.35 20.69 9.35
C VAL A 117 1.13 20.36 9.10
N GLN A 118 1.43 19.35 8.29
CA GLN A 118 2.80 19.02 7.90
C GLN A 118 3.46 20.16 7.10
N LEU A 119 2.76 20.74 6.12
CA LEU A 119 3.29 21.85 5.33
C LEU A 119 3.60 23.07 6.17
N LEU A 120 2.69 23.42 7.09
CA LEU A 120 2.90 24.52 8.02
C LEU A 120 4.15 24.27 8.88
N LYS A 121 4.31 23.05 9.40
CA LYS A 121 5.47 22.65 10.21
C LYS A 121 6.78 22.80 9.45
N ASP A 122 6.85 22.33 8.20
CA ASP A 122 8.10 22.24 7.45
C ASP A 122 8.51 23.59 6.81
N TYR A 123 7.54 24.42 6.42
CA TYR A 123 7.79 25.64 5.63
C TYR A 123 7.43 26.95 6.33
N VAL A 124 6.40 26.98 7.16
CA VAL A 124 5.85 28.24 7.71
C VAL A 124 6.34 28.51 9.14
N VAL A 125 6.45 27.46 9.96
CA VAL A 125 6.54 27.63 11.41
C VAL A 125 7.88 28.20 11.90
N GLY A 126 9.01 27.96 11.21
CA GLY A 126 10.31 28.56 11.55
C GLY A 126 10.69 28.47 13.05
N SER A 127 11.56 29.35 13.53
CA SER A 127 12.01 29.45 14.93
C SER A 127 10.96 30.03 15.89
N ASN A 128 9.70 30.17 15.47
CA ASN A 128 8.66 30.82 16.27
C ASN A 128 8.07 29.82 17.28
N GLU A 129 8.63 29.82 18.50
CA GLU A 129 8.36 28.80 19.53
C GLU A 129 6.87 28.54 19.81
N GLN A 130 6.03 29.58 19.75
CA GLN A 130 4.60 29.46 20.04
C GLN A 130 3.87 28.67 18.95
N LEU A 131 4.21 28.90 17.67
CA LEU A 131 3.65 28.18 16.53
C LEU A 131 4.19 26.74 16.47
N VAL A 132 5.46 26.52 16.83
CA VAL A 132 6.05 25.18 16.96
C VAL A 132 5.30 24.36 18.02
N LYS A 133 5.03 24.94 19.19
CA LYS A 133 4.27 24.28 20.27
C LYS A 133 2.84 23.99 19.83
N PHE A 134 2.13 24.94 19.22
CA PHE A 134 0.76 24.74 18.75
C PHE A 134 0.67 23.63 17.69
N VAL A 135 1.49 23.70 16.64
CA VAL A 135 1.54 22.68 15.57
C VAL A 135 2.00 21.32 16.11
N GLY A 136 2.93 21.30 17.07
CA GLY A 136 3.36 20.10 17.77
C GLY A 136 2.23 19.43 18.56
N ILE A 137 1.42 20.21 19.29
CA ILE A 137 0.25 19.72 20.05
C ILE A 137 -0.84 19.20 19.10
N VAL A 138 -1.10 19.90 18.00
CA VAL A 138 -2.07 19.46 16.99
C VAL A 138 -1.59 18.16 16.36
N ASN A 139 -0.33 18.09 15.95
CA ASN A 139 0.24 16.89 15.32
C ASN A 139 0.28 15.70 16.29
N SER A 140 0.61 15.90 17.57
CA SER A 140 0.59 14.82 18.57
C SER A 140 -0.83 14.35 18.87
N LYS A 141 -1.82 15.25 18.94
CA LYS A 141 -3.22 14.87 19.10
C LYS A 141 -3.78 14.14 17.87
N LEU A 142 -3.42 14.57 16.66
CA LEU A 142 -3.78 13.89 15.42
C LEU A 142 -3.12 12.53 15.28
N SER A 143 -1.85 12.39 15.69
CA SER A 143 -1.15 11.10 15.65
C SER A 143 -1.73 10.13 16.69
N ILE A 144 -2.10 10.60 17.88
CA ILE A 144 -2.80 9.81 18.91
C ILE A 144 -4.19 9.39 18.39
N MET A 145 -4.90 10.27 17.70
CA MET A 145 -6.19 9.95 17.09
C MET A 145 -6.10 8.85 16.03
N SER A 146 -4.91 8.58 15.45
CA SER A 146 -4.57 7.44 14.58
C SER A 146 -5.73 6.88 13.74
N MET A 147 -6.54 7.79 13.18
CA MET A 147 -7.73 7.50 12.37
C MET A 147 -7.36 6.89 11.01
N ASN A 148 -6.07 6.84 10.68
CA ASN A 148 -5.54 6.44 9.39
C ASN A 148 -5.91 5.00 9.01
N MET A 149 -5.93 4.08 9.98
CA MET A 149 -6.21 2.68 9.67
C MET A 149 -7.70 2.45 9.34
N MET A 150 -8.61 3.07 10.11
CA MET A 150 -10.05 2.88 9.92
C MET A 150 -10.66 3.85 8.90
N LEU A 151 -10.27 5.13 8.87
CA LEU A 151 -10.80 6.14 7.95
C LEU A 151 -9.98 6.26 6.66
N GLY A 152 -8.65 6.22 6.77
CA GLY A 152 -7.77 6.45 5.61
C GLY A 152 -7.83 5.34 4.57
N TYR A 153 -7.60 4.08 4.96
CA TYR A 153 -7.62 2.98 3.98
C TYR A 153 -9.03 2.65 3.49
N SER A 154 -10.04 2.81 4.35
CA SER A 154 -11.44 2.62 3.95
C SER A 154 -11.90 3.73 2.98
N PHE A 155 -11.36 4.95 3.09
CA PHE A 155 -11.53 6.00 2.10
C PHE A 155 -11.08 5.54 0.71
N TYR A 156 -9.85 5.04 0.54
CA TYR A 156 -9.38 4.55 -0.76
C TYR A 156 -10.24 3.39 -1.28
N PHE A 157 -10.70 2.53 -0.37
CA PHE A 157 -11.55 1.40 -0.72
C PHE A 157 -12.92 1.83 -1.26
N VAL A 158 -13.58 2.76 -0.58
CA VAL A 158 -14.88 3.34 -1.00
C VAL A 158 -14.72 4.23 -2.23
N LEU A 159 -13.62 4.99 -2.31
CA LEU A 159 -13.31 5.85 -3.46
C LEU A 159 -13.17 5.02 -4.73
N GLY A 160 -12.44 3.92 -4.69
CA GLY A 160 -12.29 3.02 -5.85
C GLY A 160 -13.64 2.47 -6.33
N TYR A 161 -14.56 2.16 -5.41
CA TYR A 161 -15.93 1.76 -5.76
C TYR A 161 -16.75 2.91 -6.37
N TYR A 162 -16.65 4.11 -5.80
CA TYR A 162 -17.34 5.30 -6.30
C TYR A 162 -16.84 5.70 -7.70
N MET A 163 -15.51 5.70 -7.89
CA MET A 163 -14.88 6.00 -9.17
C MET A 163 -15.22 4.99 -10.26
N ASP A 164 -15.44 3.72 -9.92
CA ASP A 164 -15.88 2.70 -10.88
C ASP A 164 -17.29 2.99 -11.43
N LYS A 165 -18.20 3.45 -10.56
CA LYS A 165 -19.60 3.76 -10.93
C LYS A 165 -19.78 5.00 -11.78
N ILE A 166 -18.95 6.03 -11.59
CA ILE A 166 -19.11 7.30 -12.31
C ILE A 166 -18.45 7.24 -13.69
N GLU A 167 -19.10 7.81 -14.70
CA GLU A 167 -18.46 8.01 -16.00
C GLU A 167 -17.87 9.41 -16.09
N LEU A 168 -16.58 9.49 -16.39
CA LEU A 168 -15.81 10.71 -16.52
C LEU A 168 -15.72 11.14 -17.98
N ASN A 169 -16.06 12.39 -18.25
CA ASN A 169 -15.91 12.98 -19.57
C ASN A 169 -14.43 13.28 -19.89
N LYS A 170 -14.12 13.58 -21.16
CA LYS A 170 -12.73 13.81 -21.60
C LYS A 170 -12.06 14.97 -20.84
N LYS A 171 -12.78 16.06 -20.55
CA LYS A 171 -12.25 17.24 -19.84
C LYS A 171 -11.88 16.88 -18.39
N GLN A 172 -12.76 16.19 -17.68
CA GLN A 172 -12.52 15.73 -16.30
C GLN A 172 -11.28 14.82 -16.22
N ARG A 173 -11.13 13.88 -17.16
CA ARG A 173 -9.94 13.01 -17.21
C ARG A 173 -8.65 13.80 -17.39
N ILE A 174 -8.64 14.79 -18.29
CA ILE A 174 -7.47 15.65 -18.51
C ILE A 174 -7.12 16.41 -17.23
N ILE A 175 -8.10 17.00 -16.54
CA ILE A 175 -7.90 17.68 -15.27
C ILE A 175 -7.28 16.73 -14.23
N ILE A 176 -7.82 15.52 -14.11
CA ILE A 176 -7.29 14.50 -13.19
C ILE A 176 -5.82 14.16 -13.50
N TYR A 177 -5.46 14.00 -14.79
CA TYR A 177 -4.08 13.71 -15.16
C TYR A 177 -3.13 14.88 -14.87
N ILE A 178 -3.56 16.12 -15.14
CA ILE A 178 -2.78 17.32 -14.80
C ILE A 178 -2.57 17.38 -13.29
N LEU A 179 -3.62 17.18 -12.49
CA LEU A 179 -3.51 17.15 -11.03
C LEU A 179 -2.59 16.03 -10.54
N GLY A 180 -2.60 14.86 -11.18
CA GLY A 180 -1.68 13.77 -10.87
C GLY A 180 -0.22 14.13 -11.15
N ILE A 181 0.06 14.80 -12.28
CA ILE A 181 1.42 15.29 -12.61
C ILE A 181 1.87 16.37 -11.63
N ILE A 182 0.96 17.28 -11.24
CA ILE A 182 1.23 18.29 -10.21
C ILE A 182 1.55 17.60 -8.88
N GLY A 183 0.77 16.58 -8.49
CA GLY A 183 1.04 15.78 -7.29
C GLY A 183 2.42 15.15 -7.30
N LEU A 184 2.78 14.47 -8.38
CA LEU A 184 4.11 13.86 -8.54
C LEU A 184 5.25 14.88 -8.47
N THR A 185 5.09 16.00 -9.18
CA THR A 185 6.07 17.08 -9.21
C THR A 185 6.21 17.70 -7.82
N PHE A 186 5.10 17.89 -7.11
CA PHE A 186 5.09 18.36 -5.73
C PHE A 186 5.87 17.41 -4.82
N THR A 187 5.61 16.10 -4.88
CA THR A 187 6.32 15.08 -4.09
C THR A 187 7.84 15.21 -4.28
N ILE A 188 8.29 15.25 -5.53
CA ILE A 188 9.72 15.31 -5.85
C ILE A 188 10.35 16.63 -5.40
N LEU A 189 9.77 17.77 -5.78
CA LEU A 189 10.38 19.08 -5.54
C LEU A 189 10.38 19.45 -4.06
N VAL A 190 9.29 19.16 -3.34
CA VAL A 190 9.13 19.54 -1.93
C VAL A 190 10.01 18.68 -1.03
N ASP A 191 10.08 17.38 -1.25
CA ASP A 191 11.01 16.53 -0.48
C ASP A 191 12.47 16.81 -0.84
N LEU A 192 12.81 17.10 -2.11
CA LEU A 192 14.17 17.51 -2.49
C LEU A 192 14.57 18.82 -1.83
N ASN A 193 13.69 19.84 -1.84
CA ASN A 193 13.96 21.11 -1.19
C ASN A 193 14.18 20.93 0.32
N LEU A 194 13.34 20.11 0.97
CA LEU A 194 13.46 19.84 2.39
C LEU A 194 14.73 19.06 2.73
N ALA A 195 15.09 18.07 1.91
CA ALA A 195 16.33 17.30 2.08
C ALA A 195 17.58 18.19 1.95
N LEU A 196 17.58 19.12 0.99
CA LEU A 196 18.66 20.10 0.83
C LEU A 196 18.72 21.08 2.00
N LYS A 197 17.58 21.55 2.52
CA LYS A 197 17.50 22.48 3.66
C LYS A 197 17.95 21.86 4.98
N THR A 198 17.63 20.58 5.19
CA THR A 198 17.90 19.86 6.45
C THR A 198 19.19 19.05 6.42
N HIS A 199 19.82 18.90 5.26
CA HIS A 199 20.95 18.00 5.01
C HIS A 199 20.70 16.55 5.44
N GLN A 200 19.43 16.13 5.42
CA GLN A 200 19.02 14.77 5.78
C GLN A 200 18.05 14.20 4.74
N PRO A 201 18.08 12.87 4.49
CA PRO A 201 17.08 12.23 3.65
C PRO A 201 15.67 12.50 4.19
N CYS A 202 14.84 13.16 3.38
CA CYS A 202 13.45 13.47 3.74
C CYS A 202 12.49 12.63 2.91
N GLY A 203 11.40 12.20 3.55
CA GLY A 203 10.33 11.42 2.93
C GLY A 203 8.95 11.81 3.44
N ASN A 204 8.77 13.08 3.84
CA ASN A 204 7.60 13.53 4.57
C ASN A 204 6.33 13.50 3.71
N TYR A 205 6.49 13.64 2.39
CA TYR A 205 5.38 13.74 1.43
C TYR A 205 5.13 12.44 0.65
N TYR A 206 5.88 11.36 0.90
CA TYR A 206 5.65 10.03 0.30
C TYR A 206 4.55 9.20 0.99
N GLY A 207 3.98 9.68 2.10
CA GLY A 207 2.99 8.92 2.87
C GLY A 207 1.70 8.65 2.09
N ASN A 208 1.10 7.47 2.32
CA ASN A 208 -0.13 7.03 1.64
C ASN A 208 -1.33 7.96 1.82
N PHE A 209 -1.36 8.79 2.85
CA PHE A 209 -2.47 9.72 3.15
C PHE A 209 -2.15 11.17 2.82
N ARG A 210 -1.12 11.42 2.01
CA ARG A 210 -0.76 12.77 1.57
C ARG A 210 -1.59 13.16 0.35
N VAL A 211 -1.98 14.43 0.26
CA VAL A 211 -2.88 14.91 -0.81
C VAL A 211 -2.22 14.76 -2.19
N ASN A 212 -0.92 15.02 -2.30
CA ASN A 212 -0.14 14.79 -3.52
C ASN A 212 -0.21 13.33 -3.99
N VAL A 213 0.05 12.35 -3.11
CA VAL A 213 -0.05 10.91 -3.42
C VAL A 213 -1.49 10.52 -3.78
N PHE A 214 -2.50 11.10 -3.12
CA PHE A 214 -3.90 10.90 -3.50
C PHE A 214 -4.18 11.32 -4.95
N LEU A 215 -3.68 12.48 -5.39
CA LEU A 215 -3.86 12.93 -6.78
C LEU A 215 -3.20 11.98 -7.77
N GLU A 216 -2.00 11.49 -7.45
CA GLU A 216 -1.29 10.48 -8.26
C GLU A 216 -2.11 9.19 -8.39
N VAL A 217 -2.63 8.66 -7.27
CA VAL A 217 -3.44 7.43 -7.25
C VAL A 217 -4.72 7.58 -8.06
N VAL A 218 -5.42 8.72 -7.94
CA VAL A 218 -6.65 9.01 -8.73
C VAL A 218 -6.34 9.11 -10.23
N ALA A 219 -5.20 9.68 -10.60
CA ALA A 219 -4.76 9.75 -11.99
C ALA A 219 -4.43 8.37 -12.56
N VAL A 220 -3.65 7.57 -11.84
CA VAL A 220 -3.30 6.20 -12.23
C VAL A 220 -4.55 5.32 -12.35
N TYR A 221 -5.47 5.40 -11.38
CA TYR A 221 -6.73 4.67 -11.43
C TYR A 221 -7.55 5.07 -12.68
N THR A 222 -7.69 6.37 -12.93
CA THR A 222 -8.46 6.89 -14.08
C THR A 222 -7.84 6.45 -15.41
N PHE A 223 -6.50 6.45 -15.49
CA PHE A 223 -5.78 5.96 -16.65
C PHE A 223 -6.15 4.50 -16.95
N PHE A 224 -6.04 3.61 -15.95
CA PHE A 224 -6.36 2.20 -16.14
C PHE A 224 -7.86 1.93 -16.39
N LYS A 225 -8.75 2.72 -15.77
CA LYS A 225 -10.20 2.61 -16.02
C LYS A 225 -10.56 2.84 -17.50
N TYR A 226 -9.93 3.82 -18.14
CA TYR A 226 -10.22 4.19 -19.53
C TYR A 226 -9.26 3.57 -20.56
N LEU A 227 -8.26 2.81 -20.10
CA LEU A 227 -7.31 2.13 -20.98
C LEU A 227 -7.99 0.94 -21.66
N LYS A 228 -8.14 1.01 -22.99
CA LYS A 228 -8.71 -0.09 -23.79
C LYS A 228 -7.64 -1.13 -24.10
N TYR A 229 -7.65 -2.27 -23.41
CA TYR A 229 -6.76 -3.40 -23.71
C TYR A 229 -7.27 -4.21 -24.91
N LYS A 230 -6.66 -4.02 -26.09
CA LYS A 230 -6.99 -4.80 -27.30
C LYS A 230 -6.10 -6.03 -27.52
N ASN A 231 -4.96 -6.14 -26.85
CA ASN A 231 -3.99 -7.21 -27.10
C ASN A 231 -4.21 -8.41 -26.17
N TRP A 232 -4.63 -9.54 -26.74
CA TRP A 232 -4.91 -10.78 -26.01
C TRP A 232 -3.65 -11.39 -25.35
N ARG A 233 -2.47 -11.25 -25.96
CA ARG A 233 -1.22 -11.80 -25.43
C ARG A 233 -0.80 -11.09 -24.15
N LEU A 234 -0.85 -9.75 -24.17
CA LEU A 234 -0.58 -8.93 -23.00
C LEU A 234 -1.56 -9.25 -21.87
N ASN A 235 -2.85 -9.38 -22.17
CA ASN A 235 -3.86 -9.77 -21.18
C ASN A 235 -3.55 -11.15 -20.56
N LYS A 236 -3.18 -12.14 -21.37
CA LYS A 236 -2.81 -13.47 -20.88
C LYS A 236 -1.57 -13.41 -19.97
N PHE A 237 -0.56 -12.63 -20.36
CA PHE A 237 0.67 -12.46 -19.60
C PHE A 237 0.41 -11.77 -18.25
N VAL A 238 -0.30 -10.64 -18.24
CA VAL A 238 -0.67 -9.92 -17.01
C VAL A 238 -1.52 -10.81 -16.11
N TYR A 239 -2.46 -11.58 -16.67
CA TYR A 239 -3.25 -12.53 -15.91
C TYR A 239 -2.38 -13.61 -15.25
N LEU A 240 -1.39 -14.14 -15.97
CA LEU A 240 -0.47 -15.15 -15.42
C LEU A 240 0.34 -14.59 -14.25
N ILE A 241 0.93 -13.39 -14.40
CA ILE A 241 1.67 -12.72 -13.32
C ILE A 241 0.76 -12.42 -12.12
N SER A 242 -0.48 -11.99 -12.37
CA SER A 242 -1.44 -11.62 -11.32
C SER A 242 -1.72 -12.75 -10.33
N GLN A 243 -1.48 -14.01 -10.70
CA GLN A 243 -1.67 -15.16 -9.82
C GLN A 243 -0.52 -15.37 -8.82
N TYR A 244 0.59 -14.65 -8.97
CA TYR A 244 1.78 -14.78 -8.12
C TYR A 244 2.03 -13.55 -7.25
N THR A 245 1.23 -12.49 -7.40
CA THR A 245 1.45 -11.18 -6.77
C THR A 245 1.47 -11.25 -5.25
N LEU A 246 0.60 -12.07 -4.63
CA LEU A 246 0.61 -12.25 -3.18
C LEU A 246 1.92 -12.88 -2.70
N GLY A 247 2.39 -13.95 -3.34
CA GLY A 247 3.66 -14.57 -2.99
C GLY A 247 4.87 -13.67 -3.26
N ILE A 248 4.87 -12.93 -4.37
CA ILE A 248 5.90 -11.92 -4.67
C ILE A 248 5.94 -10.88 -3.55
N TYR A 249 4.77 -10.34 -3.16
CA TYR A 249 4.66 -9.38 -2.08
C TYR A 249 5.14 -9.96 -0.74
N LEU A 250 4.94 -11.26 -0.46
CA LEU A 250 5.38 -11.83 0.81
C LEU A 250 6.88 -12.09 0.87
N ILE A 251 7.55 -12.35 -0.26
CA ILE A 251 8.97 -12.72 -0.29
C ILE A 251 9.92 -11.62 -0.80
N HIS A 252 9.44 -10.57 -1.45
CA HIS A 252 10.34 -9.57 -2.06
C HIS A 252 11.27 -8.90 -1.04
N ALA A 253 10.79 -8.61 0.18
CA ALA A 253 11.59 -8.00 1.24
C ALA A 253 12.77 -8.90 1.66
N PHE A 254 12.56 -10.22 1.70
CA PHE A 254 13.64 -11.18 1.93
C PHE A 254 14.78 -11.01 0.92
N PHE A 255 14.46 -10.89 -0.37
CA PHE A 255 15.49 -10.68 -1.40
C PHE A 255 16.17 -9.32 -1.27
N ILE A 256 15.42 -8.26 -0.98
CA ILE A 256 15.98 -6.91 -0.75
C ILE A 256 17.03 -6.97 0.38
N GLU A 257 16.69 -7.57 1.52
CA GLU A 257 17.58 -7.67 2.68
C GLU A 257 18.79 -8.56 2.42
N LYS A 258 18.61 -9.71 1.74
CA LYS A 258 19.71 -10.63 1.45
C LYS A 258 20.66 -10.10 0.41
N TYR A 259 20.17 -9.46 -0.65
CA TYR A 259 21.03 -8.78 -1.62
C TYR A 259 21.80 -7.62 -0.99
N ALA A 260 21.15 -6.83 -0.14
CA ALA A 260 21.82 -5.75 0.57
C ALA A 260 22.88 -6.25 1.57
N SER A 261 22.58 -7.31 2.32
CA SER A 261 23.47 -7.76 3.41
C SER A 261 24.61 -8.68 2.96
N ILE A 262 24.37 -9.57 1.98
CA ILE A 262 25.37 -10.53 1.50
C ILE A 262 26.20 -9.94 0.36
N PHE A 263 25.52 -9.36 -0.63
CA PHE A 263 26.16 -8.90 -1.87
C PHE A 263 26.43 -7.39 -1.88
N LYS A 264 26.02 -6.66 -0.82
CA LYS A 264 26.04 -5.18 -0.77
C LYS A 264 25.35 -4.55 -1.99
N PHE A 265 24.38 -5.27 -2.55
CA PHE A 265 23.63 -4.89 -3.73
C PHE A 265 22.30 -4.26 -3.31
N ASN A 266 22.23 -2.93 -3.37
CA ASN A 266 21.10 -2.13 -2.94
C ASN A 266 20.93 -0.89 -3.82
N THR A 267 19.99 -0.01 -3.47
CA THR A 267 19.68 1.21 -4.23
C THR A 267 20.81 2.25 -4.23
N LEU A 268 21.86 2.06 -3.42
CA LEU A 268 23.05 2.91 -3.35
C LEU A 268 24.27 2.30 -4.05
N SER A 269 24.16 1.10 -4.63
CA SER A 269 25.30 0.44 -5.29
C SER A 269 25.86 1.22 -6.47
N PHE A 270 25.05 2.07 -7.11
CA PHE A 270 25.43 2.97 -8.19
C PHE A 270 24.38 4.10 -8.29
N ASN A 271 24.38 4.86 -9.39
CA ASN A 271 23.43 5.96 -9.60
C ASN A 271 21.97 5.51 -9.38
N ALA A 272 21.26 6.20 -8.49
CA ALA A 272 19.89 5.90 -8.07
C ALA A 272 18.91 5.70 -9.24
N ILE A 273 19.07 6.45 -10.34
CA ILE A 273 18.22 6.36 -11.53
C ILE A 273 18.32 4.99 -12.19
N VAL A 274 19.51 4.37 -12.14
CA VAL A 274 19.75 3.04 -12.73
C VAL A 274 19.61 1.94 -11.67
N SER A 275 20.06 2.20 -10.43
CA SER A 275 20.10 1.19 -9.37
C SER A 275 18.70 0.77 -8.95
N VAL A 276 17.78 1.72 -8.81
CA VAL A 276 16.41 1.42 -8.39
C VAL A 276 15.70 0.51 -9.40
N PRO A 277 15.69 0.79 -10.72
CA PRO A 277 15.11 -0.13 -11.70
C PRO A 277 15.81 -1.50 -11.73
N VAL A 278 17.14 -1.54 -11.74
CA VAL A 278 17.88 -2.81 -11.84
C VAL A 278 17.64 -3.68 -10.61
N VAL A 279 17.77 -3.13 -9.40
CA VAL A 279 17.47 -3.86 -8.16
C VAL A 279 16.02 -4.33 -8.15
N SER A 280 15.07 -3.50 -8.58
CA SER A 280 13.65 -3.87 -8.65
C SER A 280 13.40 -5.04 -9.59
N VAL A 281 14.03 -5.06 -10.77
CA VAL A 281 13.90 -6.16 -11.73
C VAL A 281 14.51 -7.43 -11.17
N VAL A 282 15.71 -7.37 -10.59
CA VAL A 282 16.38 -8.54 -10.01
C VAL A 282 15.54 -9.13 -8.88
N VAL A 283 15.07 -8.30 -7.95
CA VAL A 283 14.20 -8.73 -6.84
C VAL A 283 12.89 -9.30 -7.37
N PHE A 284 12.27 -8.67 -8.36
CA PHE A 284 11.02 -9.15 -8.95
C PHE A 284 11.18 -10.52 -9.61
N VAL A 285 12.25 -10.73 -10.38
CA VAL A 285 12.55 -12.02 -11.04
C VAL A 285 12.78 -13.11 -9.99
N SER A 286 13.57 -12.84 -8.95
CA SER A 286 13.81 -13.80 -7.88
C SER A 286 12.52 -14.12 -7.11
N ALA A 287 11.72 -13.11 -6.81
CA ALA A 287 10.46 -13.26 -6.11
C ALA A 287 9.41 -14.03 -6.92
N ILE A 288 9.30 -13.81 -8.24
CA ILE A 288 8.34 -14.55 -9.08
C ILE A 288 8.75 -16.01 -9.23
N ILE A 289 10.04 -16.31 -9.35
CA ILE A 289 10.55 -17.69 -9.43
C ILE A 289 10.18 -18.43 -8.14
N VAL A 290 10.49 -17.88 -6.96
CA VAL A 290 10.16 -18.55 -5.71
C VAL A 290 8.66 -18.60 -5.45
N SER A 291 7.92 -17.55 -5.77
CA SER A 291 6.45 -17.55 -5.68
C SER A 291 5.84 -18.66 -6.56
N ALA A 292 6.39 -18.89 -7.76
CA ALA A 292 5.98 -19.98 -8.63
C ALA A 292 6.29 -21.36 -8.01
N LEU A 293 7.48 -21.54 -7.43
CA LEU A 293 7.87 -22.76 -6.73
C LEU A 293 6.95 -23.06 -5.53
N LEU A 294 6.69 -22.06 -4.69
CA LEU A 294 5.81 -22.19 -3.51
C LEU A 294 4.38 -22.58 -3.89
N LYS A 295 3.91 -22.18 -5.07
CA LYS A 295 2.59 -22.54 -5.57
C LYS A 295 2.46 -24.02 -5.95
N TYR A 296 3.56 -24.74 -6.19
CA TYR A 296 3.49 -26.19 -6.40
C TYR A 296 3.18 -26.97 -5.12
N ILE A 297 3.46 -26.39 -3.95
CA ILE A 297 3.21 -27.02 -2.65
C ILE A 297 1.73 -26.79 -2.28
N PRO A 298 0.87 -27.84 -2.23
CA PRO A 298 -0.59 -27.68 -2.12
C PRO A 298 -1.04 -26.93 -0.86
N ILE A 299 -0.33 -27.14 0.25
CA ILE A 299 -0.64 -26.51 1.56
C ILE A 299 -0.27 -25.02 1.53
N ILE A 300 0.94 -24.69 1.04
CA ILE A 300 1.44 -23.32 0.95
C ILE A 300 0.60 -22.51 -0.05
N LYS A 301 0.25 -23.07 -1.21
CA LYS A 301 -0.68 -22.46 -2.17
C LYS A 301 -2.05 -22.13 -1.58
N LYS A 302 -2.51 -22.90 -0.60
CA LYS A 302 -3.86 -22.72 -0.02
C LYS A 302 -3.85 -21.65 1.06
N TYR A 303 -2.78 -21.56 1.85
CA TYR A 303 -2.76 -20.76 3.08
C TYR A 303 -1.72 -19.63 3.11
N CYS A 304 -0.65 -19.70 2.32
CA CYS A 304 0.52 -18.84 2.47
C CYS A 304 0.94 -18.07 1.20
N VAL A 305 0.45 -18.45 0.02
CA VAL A 305 0.70 -17.81 -1.29
C VAL A 305 -0.56 -17.83 -2.14
#